data_AF-A0A936M3C3-F1
#
_entry.id   AF-A0A936M3C3-F1
#
_cell.length_a   1.000
_cell.length_b   1.000
_cell.length_c   1.000
_cell.angle_alpha   90.00
_cell.angle_beta   90.00
_cell.angle_gamma   90.00
#
_symmetry.space_group_name_H-M   'P 1'
#
loop_
_entity.id
_entity.type
_entity.pdbx_description
1 polymer ?
#
loop_
_entity_poly.entity_id
_entity_poly.type
_entity_poly.pdbx_seq_one_letter_code
_entity_poly.pdbx_strand_id
1 'polypeptide(L)'
;MSYSPLTISRRHVLGDLYAKCDAIVNVPVYLDNAEGEMLGYVDESHGHYADAFTFHLPEDVCKRLSTGHYEFSFSYEYADLEAGRERDRRIKISYICLTGRVVADPVGPRARRSTAKTPVVLTDTE
;
A
#
# COMPACT_ATOMS: atom_id res chain seq x y z
N MET A 1 20.92 0.29 -13.40
CA MET A 1 19.61 0.56 -12.76
C MET A 1 18.55 0.32 -13.82
N SER A 2 17.96 -0.88 -13.81
CA SER A 2 16.86 -1.20 -14.71
C SER A 2 15.59 -0.61 -14.10
N TYR A 3 14.93 0.27 -14.84
CA TYR A 3 13.60 0.75 -14.48
C TYR A 3 12.59 -0.18 -15.12
N SER A 4 11.76 -0.82 -14.29
CA SER A 4 10.66 -1.64 -14.77
C SER A 4 9.38 -0.96 -14.34
N PRO A 5 8.73 -0.16 -15.21
CA PRO A 5 7.54 0.56 -14.82
C PRO A 5 6.43 -0.41 -14.44
N LEU A 6 5.86 -0.24 -13.25
CA LEU A 6 4.77 -1.07 -12.76
C LEU A 6 3.47 -0.30 -12.86
N THR A 7 2.50 -0.86 -13.57
CA THR A 7 1.16 -0.26 -13.68
C THR A 7 0.22 -0.91 -12.66
N ILE A 8 -0.37 -0.11 -11.79
CA ILE A 8 -1.31 -0.55 -10.75
C ILE A 8 -2.62 0.22 -10.88
N SER A 9 -3.75 -0.44 -10.64
CA SER A 9 -5.05 0.25 -10.66
C SER A 9 -5.09 1.38 -9.64
N ARG A 10 -5.61 2.53 -10.07
CA ARG A 10 -5.81 3.72 -9.24
C ARG A 10 -6.65 3.43 -7.99
N ARG A 11 -7.70 2.61 -8.13
CA ARG A 11 -8.53 2.18 -7.01
C ARG A 11 -7.78 1.32 -6.00
N HIS A 12 -6.78 0.56 -6.44
CA HIS A 12 -5.94 -0.23 -5.55
C HIS A 12 -5.01 0.65 -4.72
N VAL A 13 -4.48 1.73 -5.31
CA VAL A 13 -3.55 2.65 -4.63
C VAL A 13 -4.31 3.63 -3.73
N LEU A 14 -5.41 4.21 -4.21
CA LEU A 14 -6.16 5.26 -3.50
C LEU A 14 -7.30 4.76 -2.62
N GLY A 15 -7.76 3.53 -2.82
CA GLY A 15 -8.90 2.97 -2.10
C GLY A 15 -10.14 3.87 -2.21
N ASP A 16 -10.62 4.35 -1.07
CA ASP A 16 -11.83 5.18 -0.95
C ASP A 16 -11.64 6.62 -1.46
N LEU A 17 -10.39 7.08 -1.60
CA LEU A 17 -10.08 8.42 -2.11
C LEU A 17 -10.07 8.49 -3.64
N TYR A 18 -10.22 7.35 -4.31
CA TYR A 18 -10.29 7.24 -5.77
C TYR A 18 -11.28 8.23 -6.39
N ALA A 19 -12.49 8.36 -5.82
CA ALA A 19 -13.55 9.20 -6.37
C ALA A 19 -13.31 10.71 -6.21
N LYS A 20 -12.36 11.12 -5.37
CA LYS A 20 -12.09 12.53 -5.04
C LYS A 20 -10.74 13.03 -5.52
N CYS A 21 -9.87 12.13 -5.96
CA CYS A 21 -8.54 12.49 -6.41
C CYS A 21 -8.60 13.12 -7.80
N ASP A 22 -7.87 14.20 -8.02
CA ASP A 22 -7.61 14.72 -9.37
C ASP A 22 -6.55 13.87 -10.09
N ALA A 23 -6.44 14.06 -11.41
CA ALA A 23 -5.43 13.41 -12.22
C ALA A 23 -4.02 13.79 -11.72
N ILE A 24 -3.14 12.80 -11.58
CA ILE A 24 -1.76 13.01 -11.15
C ILE A 24 -0.81 13.09 -12.34
N VAL A 25 0.17 13.99 -12.24
CA VAL A 25 1.23 14.15 -13.23
C VAL A 25 2.56 14.23 -12.49
N ASN A 26 3.42 13.24 -12.68
CA ASN A 26 4.77 13.17 -12.10
C ASN A 26 4.80 13.39 -10.58
N VAL A 27 3.97 12.67 -9.83
CA VAL A 27 3.97 12.74 -8.36
C VAL A 27 5.17 11.95 -7.83
N PRO A 28 6.00 12.53 -6.95
CA PRO A 28 7.18 11.85 -6.41
C PRO A 28 6.79 10.74 -5.44
N VAL A 29 7.59 9.67 -5.46
CA VAL A 29 7.46 8.50 -4.58
C VAL A 29 8.70 8.38 -3.71
N TYR A 30 8.50 8.35 -2.40
CA TYR A 30 9.56 8.24 -1.40
C TYR A 30 9.49 6.91 -0.64
N LEU A 31 10.63 6.46 -0.12
CA LEU A 31 10.72 5.35 0.82
C LEU A 31 10.53 5.85 2.25
N ASP A 32 9.66 5.19 3.02
CA ASP A 32 9.31 5.45 4.43
C ASP A 32 8.67 6.81 4.73
N ASN A 33 9.27 7.93 4.31
CA ASN A 33 8.76 9.29 4.54
C ASN A 33 9.21 10.28 3.45
N ALA A 34 8.67 11.50 3.45
CA ALA A 34 8.99 12.53 2.45
C ALA A 34 10.44 13.05 2.50
N GLU A 35 11.13 12.85 3.61
CA GLU A 35 12.56 13.19 3.78
C GLU A 35 13.49 12.03 3.40
N GLY A 36 12.91 10.88 3.06
CA GLY A 36 13.61 9.64 2.74
C GLY A 36 14.14 9.61 1.31
N GLU A 37 14.55 8.42 0.88
CA GLU A 37 15.07 8.22 -0.48
C GLU A 37 13.93 8.37 -1.50
N MET A 38 14.11 9.29 -2.46
CA MET A 38 13.20 9.40 -3.60
C MET A 38 13.43 8.21 -4.54
N LEU A 39 12.47 7.31 -4.58
CA LEU A 39 12.52 6.10 -5.39
C LEU A 39 12.23 6.41 -6.87
N GLY A 40 11.41 7.41 -7.13
CA GLY A 40 11.06 7.84 -8.47
C GLY A 40 9.77 8.63 -8.51
N TYR A 41 8.98 8.46 -9.56
CA TYR A 41 7.72 9.16 -9.74
C TYR A 41 6.62 8.24 -10.24
N VAL A 42 5.39 8.69 -10.10
CA VAL A 42 4.19 8.05 -10.62
C VAL A 42 3.44 9.03 -11.52
N ASP A 43 2.91 8.52 -12.62
CA ASP A 43 2.10 9.31 -13.55
C ASP A 43 0.89 8.54 -14.09
N GLU A 44 -0.02 9.32 -14.71
CA GLU A 44 -1.15 8.82 -15.50
C GLU A 44 -0.88 8.92 -17.01
N SER A 45 0.38 8.76 -17.45
CA SER A 45 0.81 8.98 -18.84
C SER A 45 0.09 8.11 -19.89
N HIS A 46 -0.64 7.07 -19.46
CA HIS A 46 -1.40 6.16 -20.32
C HIS A 46 -2.76 6.68 -20.79
N GLY A 47 -3.05 7.98 -20.68
CA GLY A 47 -3.84 8.85 -21.58
C GLY A 47 -5.30 8.52 -21.90
N HIS A 48 -5.73 7.27 -21.87
CA HIS A 48 -7.04 6.77 -22.27
C HIS A 48 -7.47 5.47 -21.55
N TYR A 49 -6.53 4.74 -20.91
CA TYR A 49 -6.86 3.67 -19.95
C TYR A 49 -6.97 4.27 -18.54
N ALA A 50 -8.09 4.96 -18.33
CA ALA A 50 -8.34 6.04 -17.38
C ALA A 50 -8.25 5.75 -15.86
N ASP A 51 -7.75 4.59 -15.43
CA ASP A 51 -7.84 4.13 -14.03
C ASP A 51 -6.62 3.38 -13.52
N ALA A 52 -5.42 3.69 -14.04
CA ALA A 52 -4.17 3.09 -13.58
C ALA A 52 -3.04 4.12 -13.42
N PHE A 53 -2.21 3.86 -12.42
CA PHE A 53 -1.00 4.61 -12.11
C PHE A 53 0.22 3.83 -12.60
N THR A 54 1.12 4.54 -13.28
CA THR A 54 2.38 3.98 -13.77
C THR A 54 3.50 4.42 -12.84
N PHE A 55 4.05 3.49 -12.08
CA PHE A 55 5.15 3.73 -11.15
C PHE A 55 6.49 3.55 -11.87
N HIS A 56 7.24 4.64 -12.02
CA HIS A 56 8.58 4.65 -12.59
C HIS A 56 9.63 4.53 -11.49
N LEU A 57 9.74 3.33 -10.91
CA LEU A 57 10.64 3.01 -9.80
C LEU A 57 11.70 1.96 -10.23
N PRO A 58 12.76 1.77 -9.43
CA PRO A 58 13.72 0.69 -9.65
C PRO A 58 13.06 -0.68 -9.65
N GLU A 59 13.55 -1.60 -10.48
CA GLU A 59 12.99 -2.95 -10.65
C GLU A 59 12.78 -3.70 -9.33
N ASP A 60 13.72 -3.60 -8.38
CA ASP A 60 13.62 -4.26 -7.08
C ASP A 60 12.46 -3.74 -6.22
N VAL A 61 12.19 -2.43 -6.31
CA VAL A 61 11.07 -1.78 -5.63
C VAL A 61 9.76 -2.20 -6.29
N CYS A 62 9.69 -2.17 -7.62
CA CYS A 62 8.51 -2.62 -8.36
C CYS A 62 8.17 -4.08 -8.09
N LYS A 63 9.17 -4.97 -7.97
CA LYS A 63 8.95 -6.37 -7.59
C LYS A 63 8.34 -6.52 -6.19
N ARG A 64 8.87 -5.78 -5.21
CA ARG A 64 8.33 -5.79 -3.83
C ARG A 64 6.95 -5.14 -3.74
N LEU A 65 6.69 -4.15 -4.60
CA LEU A 65 5.40 -3.48 -4.70
C LEU A 65 4.35 -4.43 -5.29
N SER A 66 4.68 -5.17 -6.35
CA SER A 66 3.77 -6.14 -6.97
C SER A 66 3.47 -7.35 -6.08
N THR A 67 4.37 -7.70 -5.14
CA THR A 67 4.16 -8.76 -4.16
C THR A 67 3.46 -8.29 -2.87
N GLY A 68 3.11 -7.00 -2.74
CA GLY A 68 2.37 -6.47 -1.60
C GLY A 68 3.19 -6.30 -0.32
N HIS A 69 4.51 -6.17 -0.44
CA HIS A 69 5.43 -5.90 0.69
C HIS A 69 5.51 -4.43 1.08
N TYR A 70 4.78 -3.55 0.40
CA TYR A 70 4.69 -2.13 0.73
C TYR A 70 3.26 -1.74 1.07
N GLU A 71 3.13 -0.83 2.02
CA GLU A 71 1.91 -0.12 2.31
C GLU A 71 1.99 1.29 1.71
N PHE A 72 0.89 1.71 1.08
CA PHE A 72 0.77 2.99 0.41
C PHE A 72 0.32 4.06 1.41
N SER A 73 1.18 5.02 1.66
CA SER A 73 0.85 6.25 2.39
C SER A 73 0.86 7.40 1.40
N PHE A 74 -0.11 8.30 1.46
CA PHE A 74 -0.17 9.45 0.56
C PHE A 74 -0.43 10.72 1.35
N SER A 75 0.25 11.79 0.95
CA SER A 75 -0.03 13.13 1.45
C SER A 75 -0.79 13.88 0.37
N TYR A 76 -1.93 14.46 0.76
CA TYR A 76 -2.78 15.20 -0.15
C TYR A 76 -3.16 16.55 0.44
N GLU A 77 -3.40 17.49 -0.45
CA GLU A 77 -3.93 18.81 -0.13
C GLU A 77 -5.32 18.94 -0.75
N TYR A 78 -6.21 19.67 -0.06
CA TYR A 78 -7.52 19.98 -0.62
C TYR A 78 -7.35 21.07 -1.68
N ALA A 79 -7.69 20.75 -2.93
CA ALA A 79 -7.60 21.69 -4.04
C ALA A 79 -8.62 22.84 -3.90
N ASP A 80 -9.69 22.62 -3.12
CA ASP A 80 -10.82 23.53 -3.01
C ASP A 80 -11.15 23.82 -1.54
N LEU A 81 -10.55 24.89 -0.99
CA LEU A 81 -10.83 25.38 0.36
C LEU A 81 -12.15 26.17 0.43
N GLU A 82 -12.66 26.65 -0.71
CA GLU A 82 -13.87 27.48 -0.85
C GLU A 82 -15.14 26.66 -1.15
N ALA A 83 -15.00 25.39 -1.53
CA ALA A 83 -16.14 24.51 -1.79
C ALA A 83 -16.94 24.24 -0.50
N GLY A 84 -18.12 24.86 -0.41
CA GLY A 84 -19.05 24.83 0.73
C GLY A 84 -19.66 23.46 1.09
N ARG A 85 -19.23 22.35 0.46
CA ARG A 85 -19.61 20.98 0.84
C ARG A 85 -18.36 20.09 0.86
N GLU A 86 -18.01 19.56 2.04
CA GLU A 86 -16.90 18.62 2.25
C GLU A 86 -16.93 17.37 1.35
N ARG A 87 -18.11 17.01 0.82
CA ARG A 87 -18.30 15.80 0.02
C ARG A 87 -17.79 15.93 -1.42
N ASP A 88 -17.76 17.14 -1.97
CA ASP A 88 -17.35 17.42 -3.36
C ASP A 88 -15.93 17.97 -3.46
N ARG A 89 -15.20 18.05 -2.33
CA ARG A 89 -13.83 18.54 -2.31
C ARG A 89 -12.90 17.57 -3.03
N ARG A 90 -12.25 18.07 -4.06
CA ARG A 90 -11.19 17.35 -4.76
C ARG A 90 -9.90 17.42 -3.95
N ILE A 91 -9.14 16.33 -4.01
CA ILE A 91 -7.83 16.23 -3.37
C ILE A 91 -6.75 16.15 -4.45
N LYS A 92 -5.65 16.84 -4.19
CA LYS A 92 -4.44 16.78 -5.00
C LYS A 92 -3.37 16.05 -4.20
N ILE A 93 -2.85 14.97 -4.75
CA ILE A 93 -1.76 14.22 -4.12
C ILE A 93 -0.47 15.01 -4.29
N SER A 94 0.21 15.30 -3.18
CA SER A 94 1.51 15.98 -3.18
C SER A 94 2.65 14.97 -3.35
N TYR A 95 2.61 13.85 -2.63
CA TYR A 95 3.58 12.76 -2.73
C TYR A 95 3.02 11.43 -2.22
N ILE A 96 3.64 10.33 -2.63
CA ILE A 96 3.35 8.98 -2.13
C ILE A 96 4.58 8.45 -1.38
N CYS A 97 4.36 7.82 -0.23
CA CYS A 97 5.38 7.10 0.52
C CYS A 97 5.07 5.61 0.49
N LEU A 98 6.08 4.81 0.15
CA LEU A 98 6.04 3.37 0.28
C LEU A 98 6.68 2.99 1.60
N THR A 99 5.89 2.45 2.52
CA THR A 99 6.37 1.97 3.81
C THR A 99 6.49 0.46 3.77
N GLY A 100 7.63 -0.07 4.20
CA GLY A 100 7.86 -1.51 4.21
C GLY A 100 6.86 -2.22 5.13
N ARG A 101 5.95 -3.01 4.55
CA ARG A 101 5.05 -3.84 5.34
C ARG A 101 5.87 -5.01 5.89
N VAL A 102 5.90 -5.16 7.22
CA VAL A 102 6.32 -6.41 7.83
C VAL A 102 5.23 -7.43 7.54
N VAL A 103 5.35 -8.11 6.40
CA VAL A 103 4.56 -9.31 6.13
C VAL A 103 5.05 -10.32 7.15
N ALA A 104 4.32 -10.44 8.27
CA ALA A 104 4.49 -11.58 9.16
C ALA A 104 4.36 -12.81 8.28
N ASP A 105 5.40 -13.66 8.27
CA ASP A 105 5.48 -14.91 7.52
C ASP A 105 4.10 -15.58 7.42
N PRO A 106 3.71 -16.12 6.25
CA PRO A 106 2.46 -16.85 6.13
C PRO A 106 2.44 -17.89 7.24
N VAL A 107 1.44 -17.77 8.12
CA VAL A 107 1.22 -18.63 9.28
C VAL A 107 1.55 -20.07 8.88
N GLY A 108 2.69 -20.56 9.37
CA GLY A 108 3.07 -21.96 9.23
C GLY A 108 1.89 -22.85 9.67
N PRO A 109 1.75 -24.05 9.08
CA PRO A 109 0.54 -24.85 9.16
C PRO A 109 0.03 -24.91 10.59
N ARG A 110 -1.16 -24.34 10.79
CA ARG A 110 -1.89 -24.24 12.06
C ARG A 110 -1.74 -25.56 12.82
N ALA A 111 -0.83 -25.59 13.80
CA ALA A 111 -0.62 -26.74 14.65
C ALA A 111 -1.97 -27.03 15.32
N ARG A 112 -2.62 -28.12 14.89
CA ARG A 112 -3.77 -28.67 15.59
C ARG A 112 -3.31 -28.89 17.02
N ARG A 113 -3.79 -28.06 17.96
CA ARG A 113 -3.72 -28.36 19.38
C ARG A 113 -4.52 -29.64 19.59
N SER A 114 -3.83 -30.77 19.53
CA SER A 114 -4.32 -32.03 20.07
C SER A 114 -4.54 -31.80 21.56
N THR A 115 -5.80 -31.79 21.97
CA THR A 115 -6.21 -31.85 23.37
C THR A 115 -5.67 -33.14 23.97
N ALA A 116 -4.50 -33.07 24.60
CA ALA A 116 -3.96 -34.14 25.40
C ALA A 116 -4.82 -34.27 26.66
N LYS A 117 -5.63 -35.34 26.71
CA LYS A 117 -6.30 -35.84 27.90
C LYS A 117 -5.26 -36.06 29.00
N THR A 118 -5.46 -35.41 30.13
CA THR A 118 -4.78 -35.71 31.39
C THR A 118 -5.20 -37.10 31.88
N PRO A 119 -4.29 -38.05 32.13
CA PRO A 119 -4.60 -39.20 32.97
C PRO A 119 -4.36 -38.79 34.43
N VAL A 120 -5.43 -38.72 35.22
CA VAL A 120 -5.32 -38.64 36.69
C VAL A 120 -5.00 -40.06 37.16
N VAL A 121 -3.77 -40.26 37.60
CA VAL A 121 -3.31 -41.50 38.25
C VAL A 121 -3.99 -41.58 39.61
N LEU A 122 -4.79 -42.63 39.79
CA LEU A 122 -5.21 -43.11 41.11
C LEU A 122 -3.98 -43.61 41.86
N THR A 123 -3.71 -43.05 43.03
CA THR A 123 -2.93 -43.72 44.07
C THR A 123 -3.82 -43.89 45.29
N ASP A 124 -4.15 -45.15 45.52
CA ASP A 124 -4.70 -45.76 46.73
C ASP A 124 -3.59 -45.89 47.80
N THR A 125 -3.99 -46.17 49.05
CA THR A 125 -3.19 -46.61 50.24
C THR A 125 -2.29 -45.55 50.91
N GLU A 126 -2.26 -45.35 52.23
CA GLU A 126 -2.72 -46.08 53.44
C GLU A 126 -3.24 -45.11 54.50
#